data_AF-A0A6C0GCB0-F1
#
_entry.id   AF-A0A6C0GCB0-F1
#
_cell.length_a   1.000
_cell.length_b   1.000
_cell.length_c   1.000
_cell.angle_alpha   90.00
_cell.angle_beta   90.00
_cell.angle_gamma   90.00
#
_symmetry.space_group_name_H-M   'P 1'
#
loop_
_entity.id
_entity.type
_entity.pdbx_description
1 polymer ?
#
loop_
_entity_poly.entity_id
_entity_poly.type
_entity_poly.pdbx_seq_one_letter_code
_entity_poly.pdbx_strand_id
1 'polypeptide(L)'
;MKIIDLSVTISPEIKEPLPTSITYEDHKEGARKMGSKLFNGLPADAFIDGNGPAGEFITVTGHAGTHVDAPWHYFPTCDGKPSRTIEQLPLEWFFSDGVVLDYTNKPDGYSITTNDLKEKLAAINYTLKPFDIVLIRCDADKRIYNEDFVKIHVGVSAEATHWLIDQGIKVMGTDGWGWDIPLYLQAQDYLQNPRPGVIWAAHYVGREKEYCQIEKLANLDQLPPFGFKVACFPAKIKGGSAGWTRAVAIFES
;
A
#
# COMPACT_ATOMS: atom_id res chain seq x y z
N MET A 1 -16.20 -9.18 -17.42
CA MET A 1 -15.13 -9.01 -16.41
C MET A 1 -15.14 -7.57 -15.96
N LYS A 2 -15.34 -7.33 -14.65
CA LYS A 2 -15.30 -6.00 -14.03
C LYS A 2 -13.98 -5.86 -13.27
N ILE A 3 -13.29 -4.73 -13.42
CA ILE A 3 -12.07 -4.41 -12.67
C ILE A 3 -12.34 -3.11 -11.91
N ILE A 4 -12.03 -3.09 -10.62
CA ILE A 4 -12.12 -1.90 -9.77
C ILE A 4 -10.70 -1.52 -9.36
N ASP A 5 -10.36 -0.26 -9.57
CA ASP A 5 -9.08 0.29 -9.16
C ASP A 5 -9.08 0.57 -7.65
N LEU A 6 -8.13 -0.04 -6.94
CA LEU A 6 -7.97 0.10 -5.50
C LEU A 6 -6.79 1.00 -5.14
N SER A 7 -6.24 1.72 -6.11
CA SER A 7 -5.06 2.55 -5.89
C SER A 7 -5.38 4.02 -5.88
N VAL A 8 -4.59 4.76 -5.11
CA VAL A 8 -4.58 6.22 -5.12
C VAL A 8 -3.66 6.71 -6.24
N THR A 9 -3.94 7.90 -6.77
CA THR A 9 -3.08 8.54 -7.76
C THR A 9 -1.79 9.00 -7.10
N ILE A 10 -0.64 8.72 -7.72
CA ILE A 10 0.62 9.39 -7.33
C ILE A 10 0.48 10.87 -7.63
N SER A 11 0.42 11.69 -6.58
CA SER A 11 0.15 13.12 -6.69
C SER A 11 0.94 13.92 -5.65
N PRO A 12 1.50 15.08 -6.02
CA PRO A 12 2.10 16.02 -5.06
C PRO A 12 1.07 16.65 -4.11
N GLU A 13 -0.24 16.48 -4.38
CA GLU A 13 -1.32 17.03 -3.56
C GLU A 13 -1.64 16.18 -2.34
N ILE A 14 -1.24 14.90 -2.32
CA ILE A 14 -1.45 14.03 -1.16
C ILE A 14 -0.58 14.51 -0.01
N LYS A 15 -1.20 14.68 1.16
CA LYS A 15 -0.58 15.23 2.37
C LYS A 15 0.17 14.14 3.13
N GLU A 16 1.31 13.72 2.58
CA GLU A 16 2.22 12.76 3.21
C GLU A 16 3.45 13.45 3.82
N PRO A 17 4.09 12.87 4.86
CA PRO A 17 5.29 13.44 5.46
C PRO A 17 6.50 13.54 4.51
N LEU A 18 6.56 12.66 3.50
CA LEU A 18 7.64 12.62 2.51
C LEU A 18 7.11 13.14 1.16
N PRO A 19 7.72 14.20 0.60
CA PRO A 19 7.14 14.87 -0.56
C PRO A 19 7.27 14.03 -1.84
N THR A 20 6.18 13.97 -2.59
CA THR A 20 6.15 13.52 -3.99
C THR A 20 6.35 14.73 -4.90
N SER A 21 7.18 14.60 -5.94
CA SER A 21 7.29 15.62 -6.98
C SER A 21 7.19 15.01 -8.38
N ILE A 22 6.55 15.76 -9.28
CA ILE A 22 6.39 15.40 -10.68
C ILE A 22 6.76 16.61 -11.53
N THR A 23 7.73 16.43 -12.43
CA THR A 23 8.07 17.42 -13.47
C THR A 23 7.53 16.92 -14.80
N TYR A 24 6.60 17.65 -15.40
CA TYR A 24 6.00 17.31 -16.68
C TYR A 24 6.78 17.93 -17.84
N GLU A 25 7.01 17.13 -18.87
CA GLU A 25 7.50 17.57 -20.17
C GLU A 25 6.36 17.45 -21.18
N ASP A 26 6.00 18.57 -21.81
CA ASP A 26 4.99 18.59 -22.86
C ASP A 26 5.53 18.09 -24.21
N HIS A 27 4.64 17.98 -25.19
CA HIS A 27 4.97 17.50 -26.53
C HIS A 27 6.03 18.35 -27.26
N LYS A 28 6.07 19.66 -27.04
CA LYS A 28 7.03 20.56 -27.70
C LYS A 28 8.41 20.38 -27.10
N GLU A 29 8.46 20.31 -25.78
CA GLU A 29 9.69 20.05 -25.04
C GLU A 29 10.26 18.66 -25.37
N GLY A 30 9.39 17.66 -25.49
CA GLY A 30 9.74 16.32 -25.95
C GLY A 30 10.39 16.30 -27.35
N ALA A 31 9.78 16.99 -28.34
CA ALA A 31 10.36 17.11 -29.68
C ALA A 31 11.76 17.73 -29.65
N ARG A 32 11.90 18.83 -28.89
CA ARG A 32 13.17 19.56 -28.75
C ARG A 32 14.25 18.69 -28.09
N LYS A 33 13.93 18.02 -26.99
CA LYS A 33 14.89 17.20 -26.22
C LYS A 33 15.27 15.93 -26.95
N MET A 34 14.31 15.18 -27.50
CA MET A 34 14.63 13.94 -28.21
C MET A 34 15.36 14.22 -29.53
N GLY A 35 14.91 15.21 -30.30
CA GLY A 35 15.57 15.60 -31.54
C GLY A 35 17.04 15.96 -31.30
N SER A 36 17.29 16.83 -30.30
CA SER A 36 18.65 17.27 -29.95
C SER A 36 19.52 16.18 -29.31
N LYS A 37 18.98 15.35 -28.41
CA LYS A 37 19.78 14.43 -27.58
C LYS A 37 19.83 12.98 -28.09
N LEU A 38 18.73 12.48 -28.66
CA LEU A 38 18.58 11.07 -29.02
C LEU A 38 18.67 10.81 -30.53
N PHE A 39 18.42 11.83 -31.35
CA PHE A 39 18.39 11.72 -32.81
C PHE A 39 19.47 12.58 -33.49
N ASN A 40 20.63 12.74 -32.83
CA ASN A 40 21.80 13.43 -33.38
C ASN A 40 21.52 14.86 -33.91
N GLY A 41 20.71 15.64 -33.19
CA GLY A 41 20.43 17.03 -33.57
C GLY A 41 19.30 17.19 -34.58
N LEU A 42 18.44 16.16 -34.74
CA LEU A 42 17.23 16.23 -35.55
C LEU A 42 16.38 17.45 -35.10
N PRO A 43 15.97 18.32 -36.04
CA PRO A 43 15.15 19.48 -35.71
C PRO A 43 13.73 19.05 -35.28
N ALA A 44 13.06 19.91 -34.52
CA ALA A 44 11.73 19.61 -33.98
C ALA A 44 10.67 19.43 -35.07
N ASP A 45 10.82 20.06 -36.24
CA ASP A 45 9.88 19.95 -37.38
C ASP A 45 9.93 18.60 -38.10
N ALA A 46 10.91 17.75 -37.78
CA ALA A 46 10.91 16.36 -38.19
C ALA A 46 9.87 15.52 -37.42
N PHE A 47 9.33 16.02 -36.31
CA PHE A 47 8.15 15.48 -35.65
C PHE A 47 6.88 16.10 -36.25
N ILE A 48 5.79 15.32 -36.35
CA ILE A 48 4.50 15.79 -36.89
C ILE A 48 4.06 17.03 -36.09
N ASP A 49 3.92 18.16 -36.78
CA ASP A 49 3.60 19.48 -36.22
C ASP A 49 4.52 19.92 -35.07
N GLY A 50 5.74 19.38 -35.00
CA GLY A 50 6.68 19.62 -33.91
C GLY A 50 6.29 18.99 -32.57
N ASN A 51 5.51 17.90 -32.57
CA ASN A 51 5.06 17.22 -31.36
C ASN A 51 5.81 15.90 -31.16
N GLY A 52 6.65 15.85 -30.12
CA GLY A 52 7.30 14.65 -29.62
C GLY A 52 6.49 14.00 -28.49
N PRO A 53 7.00 12.93 -27.87
CA PRO A 53 6.36 12.33 -26.71
C PRO A 53 6.40 13.29 -25.52
N ALA A 54 5.29 13.35 -24.78
CA ALA A 54 5.25 13.93 -23.45
C ALA A 54 5.75 12.90 -22.42
N GLY A 55 6.15 13.35 -21.24
CA GLY A 55 6.54 12.45 -20.16
C GLY A 55 6.77 13.17 -18.84
N GLU A 56 7.07 12.38 -17.82
CA GLU A 56 7.19 12.85 -16.45
C GLU A 56 8.47 12.35 -15.78
N PHE A 57 9.08 13.21 -14.98
CA PHE A 57 10.15 12.85 -14.07
C PHE A 57 9.61 12.90 -12.65
N ILE A 58 9.63 11.75 -11.98
CA ILE A 58 9.08 11.59 -10.64
C ILE A 58 10.20 11.47 -9.59
N THR A 59 10.05 12.18 -8.48
CA THR A 59 10.80 11.91 -7.24
C THR A 59 9.81 11.44 -6.19
N VAL A 60 9.94 10.17 -5.80
CA VAL A 60 9.02 9.46 -4.92
C VAL A 60 9.79 8.45 -4.09
N THR A 61 9.30 8.16 -2.88
CA THR A 61 9.82 7.05 -2.06
C THR A 61 9.18 5.74 -2.53
N GLY A 62 9.78 4.58 -2.24
CA GLY A 62 9.14 3.28 -2.51
C GLY A 62 7.80 3.08 -1.79
N HIS A 63 7.52 3.93 -0.78
CA HIS A 63 6.32 3.94 0.05
C HIS A 63 5.31 5.02 -0.39
N ALA A 64 5.49 5.67 -1.53
CA ALA A 64 4.58 6.73 -2.01
C ALA A 64 3.27 6.14 -2.58
N GLY A 65 2.14 6.80 -2.33
CA GLY A 65 0.82 6.33 -2.79
C GLY A 65 0.51 4.89 -2.38
N THR A 66 -0.30 4.16 -3.17
CA THR A 66 -0.58 2.74 -2.91
C THR A 66 0.67 1.90 -3.22
N HIS A 67 1.14 1.18 -2.21
CA HIS A 67 2.40 0.43 -2.29
C HIS A 67 2.33 -0.84 -1.46
N VAL A 68 3.26 -1.76 -1.74
CA VAL A 68 3.47 -2.97 -0.96
C VAL A 68 4.77 -2.84 -0.18
N ASP A 69 4.71 -3.06 1.12
CA ASP A 69 5.87 -3.16 1.99
C ASP A 69 6.44 -4.57 2.02
N ALA A 70 7.77 -4.65 1.92
CA ALA A 70 8.52 -5.89 2.06
C ALA A 70 9.00 -6.07 3.52
N PRO A 71 9.31 -7.31 3.95
CA PRO A 71 9.86 -7.59 5.28
C PRO A 71 11.09 -6.74 5.64
N TRP A 72 11.91 -6.37 4.66
CA TRP A 72 13.05 -5.45 4.85
C TRP A 72 12.65 -4.08 5.41
N HIS A 73 11.43 -3.60 5.13
CA HIS A 73 10.90 -2.36 5.72
C HIS A 73 10.76 -2.47 7.24
N TYR A 74 10.31 -3.62 7.72
CA TYR A 74 9.92 -3.82 9.12
C TYR A 74 11.11 -4.03 10.04
N PHE A 75 12.08 -4.82 9.60
CA PHE A 75 13.25 -5.18 10.39
C PHE A 75 14.36 -5.73 9.49
N PRO A 76 15.66 -5.59 9.84
CA PRO A 76 16.76 -6.14 9.03
C PRO A 76 16.76 -7.67 8.94
N THR A 77 16.10 -8.37 9.87
CA THR A 77 15.98 -9.83 9.89
C THR A 77 14.55 -10.30 10.14
N CYS A 78 14.14 -11.37 9.47
CA CYS A 78 12.89 -12.09 9.69
C CYS A 78 13.22 -13.54 10.04
N ASP A 79 12.72 -14.04 11.17
CA ASP A 79 12.97 -15.41 11.66
C ASP A 79 14.48 -15.75 11.70
N GLY A 80 15.27 -14.80 12.22
CA GLY A 80 16.73 -14.92 12.35
C GLY A 80 17.52 -14.88 11.04
N LYS A 81 16.87 -14.69 9.89
CA LYS A 81 17.52 -14.59 8.56
C LYS A 81 17.41 -13.15 8.04
N PRO A 82 18.30 -12.71 7.13
CA PRO A 82 18.14 -11.41 6.47
C PRO A 82 16.75 -11.27 5.86
N SER A 83 16.07 -10.16 6.15
CA SER A 83 14.74 -9.88 5.61
C SER A 83 14.80 -9.71 4.10
N ARG A 84 13.81 -10.25 3.40
CA ARG A 84 13.72 -10.11 1.94
C ARG A 84 13.29 -8.70 1.55
N THR A 85 13.92 -8.22 0.49
CA THR A 85 13.55 -6.98 -0.20
C THR A 85 12.45 -7.24 -1.22
N ILE A 86 11.75 -6.19 -1.66
CA ILE A 86 10.53 -6.30 -2.48
C ILE A 86 10.71 -7.15 -3.76
N GLU A 87 11.89 -7.09 -4.40
CA GLU A 87 12.17 -7.80 -5.64
C GLU A 87 12.42 -9.31 -5.47
N GLN A 88 12.57 -9.77 -4.22
CA GLN A 88 12.85 -11.17 -3.85
C GLN A 88 11.58 -11.92 -3.41
N LEU A 89 10.46 -11.21 -3.29
CA LEU A 89 9.20 -11.78 -2.83
C LEU A 89 8.52 -12.58 -3.96
N PRO A 90 7.83 -13.67 -3.62
CA PRO A 90 7.22 -14.57 -4.60
C PRO A 90 5.94 -13.93 -5.15
N LEU A 91 5.77 -13.95 -6.47
CA LEU A 91 4.65 -13.25 -7.14
C LEU A 91 3.29 -13.87 -6.81
N GLU A 92 3.27 -15.14 -6.40
CA GLU A 92 2.09 -15.88 -5.97
C GLU A 92 1.41 -15.27 -4.74
N TRP A 93 2.10 -14.40 -3.99
CA TRP A 93 1.50 -13.68 -2.86
C TRP A 93 0.61 -12.52 -3.32
N PHE A 94 0.87 -11.96 -4.51
CA PHE A 94 0.27 -10.69 -4.96
C PHE A 94 -0.88 -10.87 -5.93
N PHE A 95 -1.38 -12.09 -6.10
CA PHE A 95 -2.60 -12.37 -6.87
C PHE A 95 -3.39 -13.52 -6.27
N SER A 96 -4.46 -13.20 -5.55
CA SER A 96 -5.27 -14.18 -4.84
C SER A 96 -6.68 -13.64 -4.54
N ASP A 97 -7.50 -14.42 -3.84
CA ASP A 97 -8.84 -14.01 -3.44
C ASP A 97 -8.78 -12.89 -2.40
N GLY A 98 -9.61 -11.86 -2.59
CA GLY A 98 -9.72 -10.72 -1.69
C GLY A 98 -10.82 -10.89 -0.64
N VAL A 99 -10.56 -10.38 0.55
CA VAL A 99 -11.53 -10.29 1.66
C VAL A 99 -11.50 -8.87 2.22
N VAL A 100 -12.63 -8.16 2.23
CA VAL A 100 -12.75 -6.83 2.85
C VAL A 100 -13.44 -6.95 4.20
N LEU A 101 -12.79 -6.42 5.24
CA LEU A 101 -13.36 -6.28 6.57
C LEU A 101 -13.63 -4.79 6.85
N ASP A 102 -14.91 -4.45 6.97
CA ASP A 102 -15.37 -3.08 7.16
C ASP A 102 -15.26 -2.66 8.64
N TYR A 103 -14.45 -1.63 8.92
CA TYR A 103 -14.27 -1.00 10.23
C TYR A 103 -14.62 0.49 10.23
N THR A 104 -15.39 0.97 9.25
CA THR A 104 -15.85 2.37 9.14
C THR A 104 -16.68 2.84 10.34
N ASN A 105 -17.21 1.90 11.14
CA ASN A 105 -17.95 2.18 12.36
C ASN A 105 -17.07 2.37 13.62
N LYS A 106 -15.75 2.25 13.50
CA LYS A 106 -14.80 2.45 14.60
C LYS A 106 -14.17 3.84 14.52
N PRO A 107 -13.78 4.44 15.66
CA PRO A 107 -13.13 5.74 15.65
C PRO A 107 -11.69 5.65 15.13
N ASP A 108 -11.18 6.78 14.67
CA ASP A 108 -9.76 6.98 14.35
C ASP A 108 -8.88 6.51 15.54
N GLY A 109 -7.84 5.73 15.23
CA GLY A 109 -6.94 5.17 16.24
C GLY A 109 -7.46 3.93 16.99
N TYR A 110 -8.62 3.39 16.62
CA TYR A 110 -9.04 2.08 17.12
C TYR A 110 -8.05 1.00 16.71
N SER A 111 -7.59 0.21 17.68
CA SER A 111 -6.68 -0.92 17.45
C SER A 111 -7.48 -2.22 17.34
N ILE A 112 -7.54 -2.77 16.13
CA ILE A 112 -8.28 -3.99 15.79
C ILE A 112 -7.60 -5.19 16.44
N THR A 113 -8.38 -5.92 17.23
CA THR A 113 -7.94 -7.12 17.95
C THR A 113 -8.18 -8.40 17.15
N THR A 114 -7.62 -9.52 17.61
CA THR A 114 -7.91 -10.84 17.00
C THR A 114 -9.40 -11.18 17.07
N ASN A 115 -10.09 -10.79 18.15
CA ASN A 115 -11.52 -11.05 18.30
C ASN A 115 -12.34 -10.19 17.33
N ASP A 116 -11.99 -8.92 17.14
CA ASP A 116 -12.64 -8.07 16.15
C ASP A 116 -12.59 -8.71 14.75
N LEU A 117 -11.43 -9.26 14.34
CA LEU A 117 -11.28 -9.93 13.04
C LEU A 117 -12.18 -11.16 12.93
N LYS A 118 -12.18 -12.01 13.96
CA LYS A 118 -13.02 -13.22 14.01
C LYS A 118 -14.51 -12.88 13.96
N GLU A 119 -14.94 -11.83 14.67
CA GLU A 119 -16.32 -11.35 14.65
C GLU A 119 -16.72 -10.85 13.26
N LYS A 120 -15.87 -10.07 12.58
CA LYS A 120 -16.15 -9.61 11.21
C LYS A 120 -16.23 -10.77 10.22
N LEU A 121 -15.32 -11.74 10.32
CA LEU A 121 -15.32 -12.94 9.48
C LEU A 121 -16.57 -13.80 9.70
N ALA A 122 -16.98 -13.98 10.96
CA ALA A 122 -18.22 -14.70 11.30
C ALA A 122 -19.46 -13.98 10.75
N ALA A 123 -19.52 -12.64 10.86
CA ALA A 123 -20.64 -11.84 10.36
C ALA A 123 -20.83 -11.96 8.84
N ILE A 124 -19.74 -12.13 8.09
CA ILE A 124 -19.79 -12.34 6.63
C ILE A 124 -19.81 -13.83 6.25
N ASN A 125 -19.86 -14.74 7.22
CA ASN A 125 -19.81 -16.19 7.03
C ASN A 125 -18.63 -16.65 6.14
N TYR A 126 -17.43 -16.12 6.43
CA TYR A 126 -16.22 -16.43 5.67
C TYR A 126 -15.14 -17.03 6.57
N THR A 127 -14.48 -18.08 6.08
CA THR A 127 -13.29 -18.68 6.71
C THR A 127 -12.09 -18.36 5.85
N LEU A 128 -11.09 -17.67 6.44
CA LEU A 128 -9.84 -17.35 5.75
C LEU A 128 -9.17 -18.64 5.25
N LYS A 129 -8.60 -18.58 4.05
CA LYS A 129 -7.75 -19.62 3.49
C LYS A 129 -6.34 -19.09 3.20
N PRO A 130 -5.33 -19.96 3.12
CA PRO A 130 -3.97 -19.54 2.81
C PRO A 130 -3.92 -18.67 1.55
N PHE A 131 -3.10 -17.61 1.62
CA PHE A 131 -2.92 -16.61 0.58
C PHE A 131 -4.12 -15.71 0.27
N ASP A 132 -5.23 -15.75 1.01
CA ASP A 132 -6.22 -14.65 0.89
C ASP A 132 -5.53 -13.29 1.11
N ILE A 133 -6.01 -12.26 0.42
CA ILE A 133 -5.58 -10.87 0.58
C ILE A 133 -6.61 -10.16 1.44
N VAL A 134 -6.26 -9.89 2.70
CA VAL A 134 -7.18 -9.29 3.69
C VAL A 134 -7.05 -7.78 3.69
N LEU A 135 -8.14 -7.08 3.38
CA LEU A 135 -8.21 -5.63 3.26
C LEU A 135 -9.06 -5.05 4.40
N ILE A 136 -8.49 -4.12 5.16
CA ILE A 136 -9.15 -3.38 6.23
C ILE A 136 -9.65 -2.07 5.65
N ARG A 137 -10.97 -1.87 5.73
CA ARG A 137 -11.62 -0.65 5.26
C ARG A 137 -11.97 0.26 6.44
N CYS A 138 -11.51 1.50 6.41
CA CYS A 138 -11.95 2.55 7.33
C CYS A 138 -12.28 3.88 6.62
N ASP A 139 -12.33 3.90 5.28
CA ASP A 139 -12.67 5.06 4.45
C ASP A 139 -11.73 6.27 4.65
N ALA A 140 -10.49 6.03 5.08
CA ALA A 140 -9.47 7.06 5.20
C ALA A 140 -9.11 7.66 3.82
N ASP A 141 -9.20 6.86 2.75
CA ASP A 141 -9.00 7.26 1.36
C ASP A 141 -9.89 8.45 0.94
N LYS A 142 -11.10 8.57 1.52
CA LYS A 142 -12.04 9.66 1.22
C LYS A 142 -11.52 11.04 1.61
N ARG A 143 -10.49 11.08 2.45
CA ARG A 143 -9.84 12.30 2.96
C ARG A 143 -8.34 12.32 2.67
N ILE A 144 -7.89 11.61 1.63
CA ILE A 144 -6.46 11.49 1.28
C ILE A 144 -5.75 12.83 1.00
N TYR A 145 -6.49 13.85 0.57
CA TYR A 145 -5.94 15.20 0.33
C TYR A 145 -6.04 16.13 1.54
N ASN A 146 -6.61 15.67 2.65
CA ASN A 146 -6.72 16.46 3.86
C ASN A 146 -5.42 16.39 4.67
N GLU A 147 -5.09 17.49 5.35
CA GLU A 147 -3.89 17.60 6.21
C GLU A 147 -3.87 16.59 7.38
N ASP A 148 -5.04 16.06 7.76
CA ASP A 148 -5.19 15.07 8.82
C ASP A 148 -5.18 13.62 8.33
N PHE A 149 -4.95 13.35 7.03
CA PHE A 149 -4.99 12.00 6.44
C PHE A 149 -4.20 10.95 7.24
N VAL A 150 -3.01 11.30 7.72
CA VAL A 150 -2.14 10.42 8.51
C VAL A 150 -2.67 10.10 9.92
N LYS A 151 -3.83 10.64 10.31
CA LYS A 151 -4.43 10.51 11.64
C LYS A 151 -5.79 9.81 11.64
N ILE A 152 -6.40 9.64 10.47
CA ILE A 152 -7.83 9.32 10.33
C ILE A 152 -8.07 7.88 9.88
N HIS A 153 -7.39 6.96 10.55
CA HIS A 153 -7.50 5.53 10.24
C HIS A 153 -7.52 4.70 11.51
N VAL A 154 -8.11 3.51 11.40
CA VAL A 154 -7.92 2.44 12.38
C VAL A 154 -6.55 1.79 12.16
N GLY A 155 -6.11 0.99 13.12
CA GLY A 155 -4.91 0.16 12.97
C GLY A 155 -5.17 -1.27 13.38
N VAL A 156 -4.34 -2.20 12.94
CA VAL A 156 -4.40 -3.60 13.36
C VAL A 156 -3.32 -3.86 14.39
N SER A 157 -3.68 -4.52 15.49
CA SER A 157 -2.74 -4.85 16.55
C SER A 157 -1.71 -5.89 16.12
N ALA A 158 -0.58 -5.97 16.83
CA ALA A 158 0.43 -7.01 16.61
C ALA A 158 -0.13 -8.42 16.79
N GLU A 159 -0.98 -8.66 17.79
CA GLU A 159 -1.64 -9.95 18.01
C GLU A 159 -2.56 -10.36 16.86
N ALA A 160 -3.32 -9.41 16.31
CA ALA A 160 -4.23 -9.65 15.19
C ALA A 160 -3.45 -9.90 13.90
N THR A 161 -2.35 -9.18 13.71
CA THR A 161 -1.40 -9.38 12.60
C THR A 161 -0.77 -10.77 12.67
N HIS A 162 -0.28 -11.19 13.84
CA HIS A 162 0.19 -12.57 14.05
C HIS A 162 -0.90 -13.60 13.71
N TRP A 163 -2.12 -13.39 14.19
CA TRP A 163 -3.21 -14.31 13.95
C TRP A 163 -3.55 -14.46 12.46
N LEU A 164 -3.56 -13.36 11.70
CA LEU A 164 -3.73 -13.38 10.23
C LEU A 164 -2.64 -14.22 9.56
N ILE A 165 -1.37 -14.00 9.93
CA ILE A 165 -0.24 -14.76 9.38
C ILE A 165 -0.39 -16.25 9.71
N ASP A 166 -0.87 -16.58 10.91
CA ASP A 166 -1.15 -17.96 11.33
C ASP A 166 -2.30 -18.62 10.56
N GLN A 167 -3.18 -17.84 9.92
CA GLN A 167 -4.18 -18.37 8.97
C GLN A 167 -3.60 -18.60 7.57
N GLY A 168 -2.30 -18.34 7.36
CA GLY A 168 -1.63 -18.46 6.06
C GLY A 168 -1.73 -17.21 5.19
N ILE A 169 -2.14 -16.07 5.74
CA ILE A 169 -2.19 -14.79 5.02
C ILE A 169 -0.76 -14.27 4.81
N LYS A 170 -0.48 -13.83 3.58
CA LYS A 170 0.82 -13.26 3.20
C LYS A 170 0.77 -11.79 2.83
N VAL A 171 -0.38 -11.31 2.40
CA VAL A 171 -0.58 -9.91 2.05
C VAL A 171 -1.86 -9.43 2.72
N MET A 172 -1.74 -8.32 3.43
CA MET A 172 -2.84 -7.64 4.10
C MET A 172 -2.76 -6.15 3.76
N GLY A 173 -3.87 -5.42 3.78
CA GLY A 173 -3.85 -4.03 3.37
C GLY A 173 -4.88 -3.16 4.04
N THR A 174 -4.69 -1.85 3.95
CA THR A 174 -5.54 -0.83 4.56
C THR A 174 -5.73 0.36 3.61
N ASP A 175 -6.89 0.99 3.66
CA ASP A 175 -7.10 2.31 3.03
C ASP A 175 -6.53 3.48 3.88
N GLY A 176 -6.05 3.18 5.09
CA GLY A 176 -5.33 4.11 5.96
C GLY A 176 -3.90 4.40 5.51
N TRP A 177 -3.30 5.41 6.16
CA TRP A 177 -1.89 5.77 5.93
C TRP A 177 -0.92 4.68 6.36
N GLY A 178 -1.24 3.95 7.43
CA GLY A 178 -0.42 2.87 7.97
C GLY A 178 -1.24 1.68 8.47
N TRP A 179 -0.62 0.49 8.52
CA TRP A 179 -1.23 -0.72 9.08
C TRP A 179 -1.46 -0.66 10.59
N ASP A 180 -0.52 -0.06 11.33
CA ASP A 180 -0.67 0.26 12.76
C ASP A 180 -1.64 1.44 12.97
N ILE A 181 -1.99 1.74 14.22
CA ILE A 181 -2.74 2.97 14.55
C ILE A 181 -1.91 4.22 14.21
N PRO A 182 -2.50 5.43 14.08
CA PRO A 182 -1.76 6.65 13.80
C PRO A 182 -0.54 6.87 14.71
N LEU A 183 0.60 7.25 14.12
CA LEU A 183 1.88 7.35 14.84
C LEU A 183 1.86 8.32 16.04
N TYR A 184 1.07 9.38 15.96
CA TYR A 184 0.97 10.34 17.07
C TYR A 184 0.38 9.70 18.33
N LEU A 185 -0.54 8.75 18.19
CA LEU A 185 -1.13 8.00 19.32
C LEU A 185 -0.12 7.04 19.91
N GLN A 186 0.66 6.35 19.07
CA GLN A 186 1.73 5.47 19.51
C GLN A 186 2.82 6.26 20.28
N ALA A 187 3.20 7.43 19.76
CA ALA A 187 4.15 8.32 20.41
C ALA A 187 3.61 8.85 21.74
N GLN A 188 2.34 9.24 21.80
CA GLN A 188 1.70 9.68 23.04
C GLN A 188 1.69 8.57 24.10
N ASP A 189 1.35 7.34 23.71
CA ASP A 189 1.39 6.20 24.62
C ASP A 189 2.81 5.90 25.12
N TYR A 190 3.83 5.95 24.25
CA TYR A 190 5.22 5.78 24.69
C TYR A 190 5.64 6.86 25.69
N LEU A 191 5.28 8.13 25.45
CA LEU A 191 5.61 9.24 26.35
C LEU A 191 4.93 9.10 27.72
N GLN A 192 3.74 8.50 27.77
CA GLN A 192 3.00 8.24 29.02
C GLN A 192 3.48 6.95 29.72
N ASN A 193 3.79 5.91 28.95
CA ASN A 193 4.14 4.57 29.41
C ASN A 193 5.40 4.04 28.69
N PRO A 194 6.61 4.54 29.03
CA PRO A 194 7.82 4.25 28.27
C PRO A 194 8.17 2.76 28.29
N ARG A 195 8.05 2.11 27.13
CA ARG A 195 8.44 0.71 26.92
C ARG A 195 8.78 0.47 25.44
N PRO A 196 9.83 -0.32 25.14
CA PRO A 196 10.21 -0.60 23.76
C PRO A 196 9.15 -1.42 23.03
N GLY A 197 9.10 -1.30 21.70
CA GLY A 197 8.24 -2.13 20.84
C GLY A 197 6.80 -1.64 20.64
N VAL A 198 6.45 -0.47 21.18
CA VAL A 198 5.10 0.11 21.05
C VAL A 198 4.92 0.93 19.78
N ILE A 199 6.03 1.49 19.30
CA ILE A 199 6.08 2.16 18.00
C ILE A 199 6.22 1.08 16.95
N TRP A 200 5.31 1.06 15.97
CA TRP A 200 5.26 0.10 14.87
C TRP A 200 5.12 -1.36 15.34
N ALA A 201 4.33 -1.58 16.39
CA ALA A 201 4.18 -2.90 17.01
C ALA A 201 3.72 -3.97 16.02
N ALA A 202 2.77 -3.66 15.13
CA ALA A 202 2.30 -4.61 14.14
C ALA A 202 3.30 -4.80 13.00
N HIS A 203 3.94 -3.75 12.49
CA HIS A 203 5.06 -3.91 11.55
C HIS A 203 6.15 -4.83 12.10
N TYR A 204 6.52 -4.69 13.38
CA TYR A 204 7.56 -5.53 13.98
C TYR A 204 7.22 -7.01 14.08
N VAL A 205 5.97 -7.42 13.86
CA VAL A 205 5.64 -8.84 13.63
C VAL A 205 6.47 -9.41 12.47
N GLY A 206 6.85 -8.56 11.51
CA GLY A 206 7.67 -8.89 10.35
C GLY A 206 9.07 -9.35 10.69
N ARG A 207 9.55 -9.10 11.92
CA ARG A 207 10.81 -9.65 12.41
C ARG A 207 10.72 -11.14 12.75
N GLU A 208 9.51 -11.64 13.01
CA GLU A 208 9.24 -13.01 13.45
C GLU A 208 8.66 -13.86 12.33
N LYS A 209 7.75 -13.29 11.53
CA LYS A 209 7.09 -14.01 10.44
C LYS A 209 6.99 -13.14 9.21
N GLU A 210 7.18 -13.76 8.06
CA GLU A 210 7.25 -13.05 6.79
C GLU A 210 5.87 -12.81 6.17
N TYR A 211 5.55 -11.55 5.92
CA TYR A 211 4.33 -11.06 5.27
C TYR A 211 4.58 -9.69 4.62
N CYS A 212 3.56 -9.15 3.96
CA CYS A 212 3.55 -7.83 3.35
C CYS A 212 2.30 -7.04 3.72
N GLN A 213 2.44 -5.73 3.76
CA GLN A 213 1.34 -4.77 3.92
C GLN A 213 1.11 -4.02 2.62
N ILE A 214 -0.15 -3.69 2.32
CA ILE A 214 -0.52 -2.71 1.31
C ILE A 214 -1.12 -1.51 2.04
N GLU A 215 -0.53 -0.34 1.89
CA GLU A 215 -1.03 0.87 2.54
C GLU A 215 -1.60 1.84 1.51
N LYS A 216 -2.51 2.70 1.95
CA LYS A 216 -3.17 3.73 1.14
C LYS A 216 -3.89 3.14 -0.07
N LEU A 217 -4.64 2.07 0.16
CA LEU A 217 -5.66 1.60 -0.79
C LEU A 217 -6.78 2.63 -0.92
N ALA A 218 -7.60 2.48 -1.95
CA ALA A 218 -8.79 3.28 -2.18
C ALA A 218 -9.96 2.41 -2.63
N ASN A 219 -11.16 2.98 -2.63
CA ASN A 219 -12.37 2.38 -3.23
C ASN A 219 -12.77 1.01 -2.65
N LEU A 220 -12.36 0.71 -1.41
CA LEU A 220 -12.75 -0.54 -0.74
C LEU A 220 -14.27 -0.60 -0.49
N ASP A 221 -14.95 0.54 -0.47
CA ASP A 221 -16.41 0.68 -0.40
C ASP A 221 -17.16 0.11 -1.61
N GLN A 222 -16.47 -0.08 -2.74
CA GLN A 222 -17.06 -0.63 -3.96
C GLN A 222 -17.01 -2.16 -4.03
N LEU A 223 -16.45 -2.82 -3.01
CA LEU A 223 -16.23 -4.25 -2.97
C LEU A 223 -17.28 -4.95 -2.08
N PRO A 224 -17.78 -6.14 -2.48
CA PRO A 224 -18.43 -7.02 -1.51
C PRO A 224 -17.39 -7.54 -0.49
N PRO A 225 -17.82 -8.14 0.63
CA PRO A 225 -16.88 -8.67 1.62
C PRO A 225 -15.91 -9.74 1.09
N PHE A 226 -16.29 -10.49 0.07
CA PHE A 226 -15.46 -11.48 -0.65
C PHE A 226 -16.09 -11.81 -2.01
N GLY A 227 -15.45 -12.67 -2.80
CA GLY A 227 -15.94 -13.11 -4.12
C GLY A 227 -15.30 -12.37 -5.29
N PHE A 228 -14.11 -11.81 -5.08
CA PHE A 228 -13.29 -11.15 -6.09
C PHE A 228 -11.82 -11.52 -5.86
N LYS A 229 -10.98 -11.35 -6.88
CA LYS A 229 -9.53 -11.48 -6.76
C LYS A 229 -8.88 -10.11 -6.61
N VAL A 230 -7.77 -10.03 -5.89
CA VAL A 230 -6.92 -8.85 -5.82
C VAL A 230 -5.62 -9.12 -6.56
N ALA A 231 -5.23 -8.21 -7.44
CA ALA A 231 -3.89 -8.18 -8.04
C ALA A 231 -3.15 -6.94 -7.52
N CYS A 232 -2.00 -7.12 -6.90
CA CYS A 232 -1.23 -6.05 -6.25
C CYS A 232 0.29 -6.22 -6.43
N PHE A 233 0.72 -6.56 -7.65
CA PHE A 233 2.13 -6.78 -7.96
C PHE A 233 2.97 -5.50 -7.75
N PRO A 234 3.98 -5.53 -6.86
CA PRO A 234 4.79 -4.36 -6.60
C PRO A 234 5.82 -4.11 -7.70
N ALA A 235 6.15 -2.83 -7.90
CA ALA A 235 7.29 -2.42 -8.71
C ALA A 235 8.58 -3.10 -8.20
N LYS A 236 9.37 -3.64 -9.14
CA LYS A 236 10.58 -4.41 -8.84
C LYS A 236 11.78 -3.49 -8.56
N ILE A 237 11.82 -2.88 -7.38
CA ILE A 237 12.92 -2.00 -6.94
C ILE A 237 14.06 -2.84 -6.36
N LYS A 238 15.26 -2.74 -6.94
CA LYS A 238 16.45 -3.45 -6.46
C LYS A 238 16.82 -3.00 -5.04
N GLY A 239 16.89 -3.94 -4.10
CA GLY A 239 17.15 -3.69 -2.69
C GLY A 239 16.03 -2.91 -1.99
N GLY A 240 14.82 -2.91 -2.54
CA GLY A 240 13.73 -2.06 -2.08
C GLY A 240 13.08 -2.55 -0.78
N SER A 241 12.78 -1.61 0.13
CA SER A 241 11.89 -1.85 1.29
C SER A 241 10.43 -1.95 0.91
N ALA A 242 10.05 -1.38 -0.24
CA ALA A 242 8.70 -1.38 -0.76
C ALA A 242 8.72 -1.22 -2.28
N GLY A 243 7.55 -1.40 -2.91
CA GLY A 243 7.33 -1.06 -4.31
C GLY A 243 5.88 -0.62 -4.54
N TRP A 244 5.70 0.44 -5.31
CA TRP A 244 4.37 0.92 -5.72
C TRP A 244 3.60 -0.19 -6.43
N THR A 245 2.28 -0.19 -6.29
CA THR A 245 1.41 -1.13 -6.98
C THR A 245 0.19 -0.40 -7.52
N ARG A 246 -0.26 -0.83 -8.72
CA ARG A 246 -1.63 -0.57 -9.15
C ARG A 246 -2.48 -1.74 -8.67
N ALA A 247 -2.87 -1.70 -7.39
CA ALA A 247 -3.77 -2.66 -6.79
C ALA A 247 -5.15 -2.58 -7.45
N VAL A 248 -5.71 -3.72 -7.86
CA VAL A 248 -7.04 -3.82 -8.46
C VAL A 248 -7.82 -5.01 -7.91
N ALA A 249 -9.14 -4.86 -7.82
CA ALA A 249 -10.06 -5.98 -7.62
C ALA A 249 -10.62 -6.45 -8.97
N ILE A 250 -10.68 -7.76 -9.18
CA ILE A 250 -11.11 -8.40 -10.43
C ILE A 250 -12.27 -9.33 -10.11
N PHE A 251 -13.40 -9.12 -10.80
CA PHE A 251 -14.58 -9.98 -10.72
C PHE A 251 -14.62 -10.89 -11.94
N GLU A 252 -14.61 -12.20 -11.68
CA GLU A 252 -14.93 -13.20 -12.68
C GLU A 252 -16.40 -13.03 -13.08
N SER A 253 -16.68 -13.07 -14.38
CA SER A 253 -18.01 -12.84 -14.97
C SER A 253 -19.01 -13.91 -14.58
#